data_AF-A0A2N5DCY4-F1
#
_entry.id   AF-A0A2N5DCY4-F1
#
_cell.length_a   1.000
_cell.length_b   1.000
_cell.length_c   1.000
_cell.angle_alpha   90.00
_cell.angle_beta   90.00
_cell.angle_gamma   90.00
#
_symmetry.space_group_name_H-M   'P 1'
#
loop_
_entity.id
_entity.type
_entity.pdbx_description
1 polymer ?
#
loop_
_entity_poly.entity_id
_entity_poly.type
_entity_poly.pdbx_seq_one_letter_code
_entity_poly.pdbx_strand_id
1 'polypeptide(L)'
;MDTITAKSANGASDPGLVSALAEDVALAPPTADEAASEAPLLAAAAGAAGPEVKLNFVNRSNDAGNVHVLVFGQPPSPELDGIGQAWRVIDNCGPGWSHPFTWPVAVTLGVVDPNGNVSPQLDIADGQVAEVVAAPSGTLLRIAGQQGPSRAIALMNQLPQGFVAATVFRDGQPYARTSLAPHTTVTLAFKPTIWIGAAARTEASGGEAVSTLTEISLMGVASADIVMTGGGQGADARPFVFTLANVAYA
;
A
#
# COMPACT_ATOMS: atom_id res chain seq x y z
N MET A 1 12.42 -64.85 -14.56
CA MET A 1 11.28 -65.44 -15.28
C MET A 1 10.39 -64.29 -15.70
N ASP A 2 10.87 -63.44 -16.62
CA ASP A 2 10.89 -63.61 -18.10
C ASP A 2 9.47 -63.37 -18.63
N THR A 3 9.13 -62.45 -19.56
CA THR A 3 9.75 -61.87 -20.77
C THR A 3 8.85 -60.68 -21.21
N ILE A 4 9.32 -59.49 -21.63
CA ILE A 4 9.79 -58.99 -22.96
C ILE A 4 8.82 -59.16 -24.17
N THR A 5 8.28 -58.01 -24.62
CA THR A 5 8.21 -57.40 -25.99
C THR A 5 7.91 -58.21 -27.27
N ALA A 6 6.94 -57.73 -28.07
CA ALA A 6 7.01 -57.45 -29.53
C ALA A 6 5.65 -56.87 -30.03
N LYS A 7 5.57 -55.66 -30.62
CA LYS A 7 5.84 -55.23 -32.02
C LYS A 7 4.65 -55.46 -32.97
N SER A 8 4.09 -54.37 -33.51
CA SER A 8 3.68 -54.31 -34.92
C SER A 8 3.76 -52.87 -35.44
N ALA A 9 4.35 -52.75 -36.62
CA ALA A 9 4.58 -51.55 -37.40
C ALA A 9 3.85 -51.71 -38.74
N ASN A 10 3.42 -50.59 -39.32
CA ASN A 10 3.28 -50.32 -40.76
C ASN A 10 2.89 -48.82 -40.84
N GLY A 11 3.58 -47.90 -41.52
CA GLY A 11 4.61 -48.03 -42.56
C GLY A 11 4.04 -47.57 -43.89
N ALA A 12 4.70 -46.56 -44.48
CA ALA A 12 4.57 -45.98 -45.82
C ALA A 12 3.44 -44.96 -46.05
N SER A 13 3.54 -43.94 -46.92
CA SER A 13 4.61 -43.19 -47.61
C SER A 13 3.84 -42.29 -48.59
N ASP A 14 4.10 -40.98 -48.68
CA ASP A 14 4.76 -40.33 -49.83
C ASP A 14 4.64 -38.78 -49.77
N PRO A 15 5.66 -38.01 -50.20
CA PRO A 15 5.68 -36.55 -50.23
C PRO A 15 5.45 -35.99 -51.63
N GLY A 16 4.70 -34.89 -51.73
CA GLY A 16 4.44 -34.17 -52.98
C GLY A 16 5.07 -32.77 -52.98
N LEU A 17 5.97 -32.56 -53.94
CA LEU A 17 6.87 -31.42 -54.17
C LEU A 17 6.20 -30.23 -54.91
N VAL A 18 6.65 -29.02 -54.54
CA VAL A 18 6.82 -27.74 -55.28
C VAL A 18 5.93 -27.34 -56.48
N SER A 19 5.43 -26.10 -56.43
CA SER A 19 5.76 -25.08 -57.44
C SER A 19 5.55 -23.66 -56.93
N ALA A 20 6.58 -22.84 -57.14
CA ALA A 20 6.67 -21.42 -56.89
C ALA A 20 6.03 -20.61 -58.03
N LEU A 21 5.51 -19.43 -57.73
CA LEU A 21 5.71 -18.23 -58.56
C LEU A 21 5.76 -17.01 -57.65
N ALA A 22 6.90 -16.34 -57.68
CA ALA A 22 7.12 -15.01 -57.16
C ALA A 22 6.62 -13.99 -58.19
N GLU A 23 5.98 -12.92 -57.74
CA GLU A 23 6.02 -11.64 -58.44
C GLU A 23 6.42 -10.55 -57.45
N ASP A 24 7.50 -9.89 -57.84
CA ASP A 24 8.20 -8.79 -57.22
C ASP A 24 7.60 -7.50 -57.82
N VAL A 25 7.09 -6.59 -57.00
CA VAL A 25 6.76 -5.22 -57.42
C VAL A 25 7.24 -4.25 -56.34
N ALA A 26 8.16 -3.39 -56.77
CA ALA A 26 8.94 -2.45 -56.00
C ALA A 26 8.14 -1.32 -55.32
N LEU A 27 8.76 -0.78 -54.26
CA LEU A 27 8.38 0.42 -53.50
C LEU A 27 8.50 1.73 -54.29
N ALA A 28 7.59 2.67 -54.02
CA ALA A 28 7.90 4.09 -53.79
C ALA A 28 6.83 4.72 -52.84
N PRO A 29 7.17 5.76 -52.04
CA PRO A 29 6.46 6.11 -50.80
C PRO A 29 5.44 7.24 -50.97
N PRO A 30 4.46 7.40 -50.05
CA PRO A 30 3.79 8.68 -49.84
C PRO A 30 4.21 9.34 -48.51
N THR A 31 4.79 10.53 -48.69
CA THR A 31 4.66 11.80 -47.94
C THR A 31 4.05 11.82 -46.53
N ALA A 32 4.76 12.57 -45.69
CA ALA A 32 4.38 13.03 -44.37
C ALA A 32 3.16 13.98 -44.35
N ASP A 33 2.63 14.14 -43.14
CA ASP A 33 1.61 15.08 -42.65
C ASP A 33 0.14 14.75 -42.91
N GLU A 34 -0.49 14.04 -41.96
CA GLU A 34 -1.65 14.62 -41.26
C GLU A 34 -1.81 14.01 -39.86
N ALA A 35 -1.95 14.90 -38.89
CA ALA A 35 -1.95 14.63 -37.46
C ALA A 35 -3.18 13.82 -37.02
N ALA A 36 -2.95 12.63 -36.46
CA ALA A 36 -3.94 11.91 -35.67
C ALA A 36 -3.59 12.05 -34.18
N SER A 37 -4.30 13.00 -33.58
CA SER A 37 -4.50 13.27 -32.15
C SER A 37 -4.04 12.18 -31.18
N GLU A 38 -3.16 12.59 -30.27
CA GLU A 38 -2.91 11.95 -28.98
C GLU A 38 -4.21 11.56 -28.28
N ALA A 39 -4.25 10.33 -27.77
CA ALA A 39 -4.96 10.00 -26.56
C ALA A 39 -4.11 8.96 -25.81
N PRO A 40 -3.33 9.34 -24.79
CA PRO A 40 -2.82 8.34 -23.86
C PRO A 40 -4.01 7.84 -23.06
N LEU A 41 -4.33 6.56 -23.20
CA LEU A 41 -5.10 5.80 -22.21
C LEU A 41 -4.25 5.69 -20.93
N LEU A 42 -4.12 6.81 -20.21
CA LEU A 42 -3.91 6.77 -18.77
C LEU A 42 -5.26 6.35 -18.18
N ALA A 43 -5.41 5.06 -17.92
CA ALA A 43 -6.45 4.60 -17.01
C ALA A 43 -6.17 5.28 -15.67
N ALA A 44 -6.96 6.31 -15.37
CA ALA A 44 -6.94 6.98 -14.10
C ALA A 44 -7.10 5.92 -13.00
N ALA A 45 -6.07 5.82 -12.16
CA ALA A 45 -6.14 5.14 -10.89
C ALA A 45 -7.28 5.80 -10.08
N ALA A 46 -8.46 5.19 -10.12
CA ALA A 46 -9.52 5.48 -9.16
C ALA A 46 -9.19 4.78 -7.84
N GLY A 47 -8.03 5.12 -7.26
CA GLY A 47 -7.80 4.97 -5.83
C GLY A 47 -8.78 5.88 -5.09
N ALA A 48 -9.21 5.47 -3.90
CA ALA A 48 -10.25 6.15 -3.12
C ALA A 48 -10.15 7.68 -3.16
N ALA A 49 -11.03 8.33 -3.92
CA ALA A 49 -11.07 9.78 -4.12
C ALA A 49 -11.73 10.49 -2.93
N GLY A 50 -11.20 10.30 -1.72
CA GLY A 50 -11.48 11.19 -0.60
C GLY A 50 -10.55 12.40 -0.66
N PRO A 51 -10.99 13.60 -0.24
CA PRO A 51 -10.11 14.76 -0.19
C PRO A 51 -8.94 14.47 0.75
N GLU A 52 -7.73 14.74 0.29
CA GLU A 52 -6.53 14.67 1.12
C GLU A 52 -6.64 15.65 2.28
N VAL A 53 -6.22 15.24 3.49
CA VAL A 53 -6.24 16.12 4.67
C VAL A 53 -4.88 16.79 4.81
N LYS A 54 -4.86 18.13 4.74
CA LYS A 54 -3.61 18.91 4.85
C LYS A 54 -3.28 19.16 6.31
N LEU A 55 -2.21 18.56 6.80
CA LEU A 55 -1.78 18.68 8.19
C LEU A 55 -0.48 19.46 8.28
N ASN A 56 -0.31 20.16 9.38
CA ASN A 56 0.93 20.86 9.67
C ASN A 56 1.30 20.65 11.12
N PHE A 57 2.41 19.94 11.35
CA PHE A 57 2.94 19.78 12.69
C PHE A 57 3.58 21.09 13.13
N VAL A 58 3.32 21.57 14.35
CA VAL A 58 3.91 22.78 14.92
C VAL A 58 4.53 22.44 16.26
N ASN A 59 5.86 22.57 16.36
CA ASN A 59 6.55 22.36 17.61
C ASN A 59 6.49 23.63 18.48
N ARG A 60 5.75 23.59 19.58
CA ARG A 60 5.76 24.61 20.65
C ARG A 60 6.20 24.01 21.99
N SER A 61 6.92 22.90 21.94
CA SER A 61 7.48 22.26 23.13
C SER A 61 8.75 22.98 23.60
N ASN A 62 9.13 22.69 24.83
CA ASN A 62 10.42 23.04 25.41
C ASN A 62 11.41 21.87 25.26
N ASP A 63 11.27 21.08 24.19
CA ASP A 63 12.16 19.95 23.96
C ASP A 63 13.59 20.41 23.67
N ALA A 64 14.53 19.89 24.46
CA ALA A 64 15.97 20.04 24.26
C ALA A 64 16.64 18.70 23.89
N GLY A 65 15.89 17.60 23.89
CA GLY A 65 16.36 16.25 23.59
C GLY A 65 16.27 15.88 22.10
N ASN A 66 15.66 16.73 21.27
CA ASN A 66 15.43 16.51 19.84
C ASN A 66 14.66 15.22 19.58
N VAL A 67 13.48 15.12 20.18
CA VAL A 67 12.60 13.96 20.04
C VAL A 67 12.07 13.85 18.62
N HIS A 68 11.87 12.61 18.19
CA HIS A 68 11.25 12.25 16.94
C HIS A 68 9.74 12.24 17.12
N VAL A 69 9.00 12.88 16.22
CA VAL A 69 7.53 12.83 16.25
C VAL A 69 7.05 11.75 15.27
N LEU A 70 6.38 10.75 15.82
CA LEU A 70 5.91 9.57 15.11
C LEU A 70 4.41 9.69 14.89
N VAL A 71 3.97 9.56 13.65
CA VAL A 71 2.56 9.53 13.26
C VAL A 71 2.24 8.14 12.72
N PHE A 72 1.25 7.52 13.32
CA PHE A 72 0.76 6.20 12.98
C PHE A 72 -0.66 6.29 12.44
N GLY A 73 -0.98 5.40 11.53
CA GLY A 73 -2.33 5.25 11.02
C GLY A 73 -3.19 4.24 11.75
N GLN A 74 -2.59 3.45 12.65
CA GLN A 74 -3.24 2.57 13.61
C GLN A 74 -2.40 2.58 14.89
N PRO A 75 -2.95 2.25 16.07
CA PRO A 75 -2.13 2.09 17.26
C PRO A 75 -1.05 1.02 17.00
N PRO A 76 0.20 1.22 17.46
CA PRO A 76 1.23 0.21 17.35
C PRO A 76 0.78 -1.05 18.10
N SER A 77 0.88 -2.20 17.43
CA SER A 77 0.60 -3.52 18.02
C SER A 77 1.91 -4.22 18.34
N PRO A 78 2.04 -4.93 19.48
CA PRO A 78 3.24 -5.73 19.79
C PRO A 78 3.59 -6.78 18.72
N GLU A 79 2.61 -7.20 17.90
CA GLU A 79 2.79 -8.17 16.81
C GLU A 79 3.44 -7.57 15.56
N LEU A 80 3.49 -6.24 15.47
CA LEU A 80 4.09 -5.47 14.39
C LEU A 80 5.15 -4.59 15.04
N ASP A 81 6.44 -4.88 14.90
CA ASP A 81 7.53 -4.06 15.48
C ASP A 81 7.14 -2.57 15.54
N GLY A 82 6.86 -2.07 16.75
CA GLY A 82 5.96 -0.92 16.95
C GLY A 82 6.40 0.40 16.33
N ILE A 83 7.64 0.48 15.82
CA ILE A 83 8.21 1.63 15.11
C ILE A 83 8.39 1.40 13.60
N GLY A 84 8.42 0.14 13.15
CA GLY A 84 8.33 -0.20 11.72
C GLY A 84 6.95 0.10 11.10
N GLN A 85 6.05 0.70 11.88
CA GLN A 85 4.67 1.03 11.54
C GLN A 85 4.38 2.55 11.53
N ALA A 86 5.34 3.40 11.92
CA ALA A 86 5.14 4.85 11.81
C ALA A 86 5.00 5.20 10.31
N TRP A 87 3.81 5.65 9.92
CA TRP A 87 3.53 6.06 8.55
C TRP A 87 4.29 7.35 8.20
N ARG A 88 4.49 8.22 9.20
CA ARG A 88 5.31 9.42 9.07
C ARG A 88 6.20 9.59 10.29
N VAL A 89 7.46 9.90 10.04
CA VAL A 89 8.41 10.36 11.04
C VAL A 89 8.73 11.83 10.74
N ILE A 90 8.66 12.68 11.76
CA ILE A 90 9.02 14.09 11.71
C ILE A 90 10.23 14.28 12.63
N ASP A 91 11.38 14.51 12.00
CA ASP A 91 12.67 14.63 12.67
C ASP A 91 13.17 16.07 12.67
N ASN A 92 13.97 16.42 13.67
CA ASN A 92 14.69 17.71 13.75
C ASN A 92 13.79 18.94 13.59
N CYS A 93 12.52 18.86 14.00
CA CYS A 93 11.61 20.00 13.99
C CYS A 93 11.82 20.82 15.28
N GLY A 94 12.60 21.90 15.21
CA GLY A 94 12.96 22.70 16.39
C GLY A 94 11.79 23.49 17.00
N PRO A 95 11.91 23.98 18.26
CA PRO A 95 10.88 24.82 18.87
C PRO A 95 10.56 26.06 18.03
N GLY A 96 9.26 26.30 17.81
CA GLY A 96 8.72 27.36 16.95
C GLY A 96 8.63 27.00 15.46
N TRP A 97 9.14 25.85 15.03
CA TRP A 97 9.13 25.43 13.64
C TRP A 97 7.90 24.59 13.33
N SER A 98 7.64 24.39 12.03
CA SER A 98 6.54 23.58 11.56
C SER A 98 6.95 22.64 10.42
N HIS A 99 6.21 21.54 10.28
CA HIS A 99 6.42 20.51 9.27
C HIS A 99 5.09 20.18 8.58
N PRO A 100 4.84 20.67 7.36
CA PRO A 100 3.64 20.34 6.61
C PRO A 100 3.71 18.92 6.05
N PHE A 101 2.58 18.22 6.07
CA PHE A 101 2.42 16.91 5.46
C PHE A 101 0.95 16.65 5.09
N THR A 102 0.73 15.76 4.14
CA THR A 102 -0.62 15.43 3.68
C THR A 102 -0.97 14.03 4.11
N TRP A 103 -2.15 13.86 4.71
CA TRP A 103 -2.74 12.54 4.94
C TRP A 103 -3.49 12.10 3.69
N PRO A 104 -2.96 11.15 2.92
CA PRO A 104 -3.65 10.66 1.72
C PRO A 104 -4.80 9.76 2.16
N VAL A 105 -5.92 9.76 1.44
CA VAL A 105 -7.03 8.83 1.69
C VAL A 105 -6.82 7.52 0.94
N ALA A 106 -6.24 7.59 -0.26
CA ALA A 106 -5.93 6.43 -1.09
C ALA A 106 -4.97 5.46 -0.40
N VAL A 107 -5.22 4.17 -0.65
CA VAL A 107 -4.38 3.07 -0.19
C VAL A 107 -4.12 2.12 -1.34
N THR A 108 -3.03 1.37 -1.23
CA THR A 108 -2.72 0.26 -2.12
C THR A 108 -2.55 -1.02 -1.30
N LEU A 109 -2.68 -2.16 -1.96
CA LEU A 109 -2.56 -3.47 -1.37
C LEU A 109 -1.44 -4.26 -2.04
N GLY A 110 -0.51 -4.79 -1.26
CA GLY A 110 0.46 -5.77 -1.72
C GLY A 110 0.35 -7.05 -0.92
N VAL A 111 0.75 -8.18 -1.52
CA VAL A 111 0.75 -9.47 -0.85
C VAL A 111 2.08 -10.18 -1.01
N VAL A 112 2.43 -10.96 0.00
CA VAL A 112 3.51 -11.93 -0.03
C VAL A 112 2.88 -13.32 -0.04
N ASP A 113 3.16 -14.09 -1.08
CA ASP A 113 2.63 -15.43 -1.25
C ASP A 113 3.32 -16.45 -0.31
N PRO A 114 2.83 -17.70 -0.22
CA PRO A 114 3.41 -18.71 0.67
C PRO A 114 4.89 -19.06 0.40
N ASN A 115 5.40 -18.69 -0.78
CA ASN A 115 6.77 -18.96 -1.20
C ASN A 115 7.69 -17.74 -0.96
N GLY A 116 7.15 -16.64 -0.40
CA GLY A 116 7.88 -15.40 -0.18
C GLY A 116 7.94 -14.46 -1.38
N ASN A 117 7.17 -14.74 -2.46
CA ASN A 117 7.11 -13.83 -3.60
C ASN A 117 6.23 -12.62 -3.28
N VAL A 118 6.65 -11.44 -3.70
CA VAL A 118 5.94 -10.17 -3.46
C VAL A 118 5.16 -9.76 -4.70
N SER A 119 3.89 -9.41 -4.55
CA SER A 119 3.08 -8.88 -5.65
C SER A 119 3.41 -7.41 -5.94
N PRO A 120 3.15 -6.91 -7.17
CA PRO A 120 2.92 -5.49 -7.38
C PRO A 120 1.83 -4.96 -6.45
N GLN A 121 1.88 -3.67 -6.12
CA GLN A 121 0.82 -3.01 -5.36
C GLN A 121 -0.41 -2.80 -6.25
N LEU A 122 -1.59 -3.06 -5.69
CA LEU A 122 -2.89 -2.91 -6.31
C LEU A 122 -3.62 -1.71 -5.67
N ASP A 123 -4.02 -0.74 -6.48
CA ASP A 123 -4.90 0.33 -6.01
C ASP A 123 -6.24 -0.27 -5.56
N ILE A 124 -6.70 0.13 -4.37
CA ILE A 124 -7.95 -0.37 -3.81
C ILE A 124 -8.69 0.73 -3.05
N ALA A 125 -10.02 0.70 -3.15
CA ALA A 125 -10.93 1.65 -2.53
C ALA A 125 -12.02 0.93 -1.72
N ASP A 126 -12.60 1.63 -0.75
CA ASP A 126 -13.75 1.14 0.01
C ASP A 126 -14.86 0.63 -0.92
N GLY A 127 -15.49 -0.49 -0.55
CA GLY A 127 -16.48 -1.15 -1.40
C GLY A 127 -15.89 -2.16 -2.39
N GLN A 128 -14.56 -2.22 -2.53
CA GLN A 128 -13.92 -3.20 -3.41
C GLN A 128 -13.48 -4.48 -2.67
N VAL A 129 -13.41 -5.57 -3.43
CA VAL A 129 -12.86 -6.85 -2.99
C VAL A 129 -11.63 -7.15 -3.83
N ALA A 130 -10.51 -7.42 -3.18
CA ALA A 130 -9.34 -8.00 -3.81
C ALA A 130 -9.28 -9.50 -3.54
N GLU A 131 -8.74 -10.26 -4.48
CA GLU A 131 -8.51 -11.69 -4.35
C GLU A 131 -7.10 -12.07 -4.76
N VAL A 132 -6.57 -13.06 -4.05
CA VAL A 132 -5.30 -13.72 -4.35
C VAL A 132 -5.61 -15.09 -4.92
N VAL A 133 -5.35 -15.29 -6.20
CA VAL A 133 -5.74 -16.50 -6.95
C VAL A 133 -4.51 -17.19 -7.54
N ALA A 134 -4.64 -18.50 -7.77
CA ALA A 134 -3.66 -19.24 -8.55
C ALA A 134 -3.79 -18.88 -10.04
N ALA A 135 -2.65 -18.68 -10.70
CA ALA A 135 -2.52 -18.43 -12.12
C ALA A 135 -1.53 -19.45 -12.73
N PRO A 136 -1.53 -19.68 -14.06
CA PRO A 136 -0.62 -20.63 -14.70
C PRO A 136 0.87 -20.36 -14.40
N SER A 137 1.24 -19.10 -14.18
CA SER A 137 2.61 -18.66 -13.89
C SER A 137 2.87 -18.34 -12.41
N GLY A 138 1.98 -18.71 -11.47
CA GLY A 138 2.17 -18.48 -10.04
C GLY A 138 0.93 -17.91 -9.34
N THR A 139 1.11 -16.84 -8.58
CA THR A 139 0.07 -16.19 -7.77
C THR A 139 -0.27 -14.81 -8.34
N LEU A 140 -1.56 -14.45 -8.37
CA LEU A 140 -2.02 -13.15 -8.84
C LEU A 140 -2.87 -12.46 -7.79
N LEU A 141 -2.55 -11.20 -7.47
CA LEU A 141 -3.41 -10.27 -6.75
C LEU A 141 -4.22 -9.44 -7.77
N ARG A 142 -5.54 -9.39 -7.62
CA ARG A 142 -6.42 -8.59 -8.50
C ARG A 142 -7.72 -8.18 -7.80
N ILE A 143 -8.46 -7.25 -8.39
CA ILE A 143 -9.82 -6.92 -7.98
C ILE A 143 -10.76 -8.05 -8.41
N ALA A 144 -11.58 -8.53 -7.48
CA ALA A 144 -12.64 -9.51 -7.75
C ALA A 144 -13.85 -8.82 -8.38
N GLY A 145 -14.62 -9.55 -9.19
CA GLY A 145 -15.83 -9.01 -9.84
C GLY A 145 -17.01 -8.77 -8.91
N GLN A 146 -16.89 -9.11 -7.62
CA GLN A 146 -17.93 -8.92 -6.61
C GLN A 146 -17.76 -7.61 -5.85
N GLN A 147 -18.87 -7.04 -5.39
CA GLN A 147 -18.85 -5.85 -4.55
C GLN A 147 -18.56 -6.22 -3.09
N GLY A 148 -17.81 -5.36 -2.43
CA GLY A 148 -17.42 -5.49 -1.04
C GLY A 148 -18.26 -4.61 -0.10
N PRO A 149 -17.89 -4.56 1.18
CA PRO A 149 -18.51 -3.68 2.16
C PRO A 149 -18.26 -2.20 1.83
N SER A 150 -19.29 -1.36 1.85
CA SER A 150 -19.23 0.03 1.34
C SER A 150 -18.28 1.01 2.08
N ARG A 151 -17.70 0.61 3.21
CA ARG A 151 -16.80 1.43 4.06
C ARG A 151 -15.55 0.66 4.49
N ALA A 152 -15.19 -0.35 3.71
CA ALA A 152 -14.05 -1.18 3.97
C ALA A 152 -13.59 -1.84 2.66
N ILE A 153 -12.37 -2.35 2.68
CA ILE A 153 -11.88 -3.24 1.64
C ILE A 153 -12.00 -4.68 2.12
N ALA A 154 -12.33 -5.61 1.23
CA ALA A 154 -12.23 -7.03 1.54
C ALA A 154 -11.06 -7.64 0.76
N LEU A 155 -10.31 -8.53 1.41
CA LEU A 155 -9.27 -9.31 0.77
C LEU A 155 -9.54 -10.80 0.99
N MET A 156 -9.53 -11.55 -0.11
CA MET A 156 -9.75 -12.98 -0.13
C MET A 156 -8.48 -13.71 -0.52
N ASN A 157 -8.11 -14.75 0.22
CA ASN A 157 -7.13 -15.72 -0.23
C ASN A 157 -7.86 -16.89 -0.89
N GLN A 158 -7.78 -17.02 -2.22
CA GLN A 158 -8.40 -18.09 -3.00
C GLN A 158 -7.40 -19.21 -3.37
N LEU A 159 -6.19 -19.18 -2.83
CA LEU A 159 -5.23 -20.26 -3.04
C LEU A 159 -5.72 -21.54 -2.36
N PRO A 160 -5.47 -22.72 -2.96
CA PRO A 160 -5.86 -24.00 -2.36
C PRO A 160 -5.08 -24.32 -1.08
N GLN A 161 -3.90 -23.70 -0.90
CA GLN A 161 -3.04 -23.90 0.26
C GLN A 161 -2.12 -22.70 0.48
N GLY A 162 -1.60 -22.59 1.70
CA GLY A 162 -0.63 -21.57 2.11
C GLY A 162 -1.25 -20.25 2.56
N PHE A 163 -0.60 -19.64 3.55
CA PHE A 163 -0.99 -18.33 4.06
C PHE A 163 -0.45 -17.23 3.15
N VAL A 164 -1.22 -16.17 3.01
CA VAL A 164 -0.80 -14.95 2.31
C VAL A 164 -0.66 -13.83 3.33
N ALA A 165 0.49 -13.17 3.36
CA ALA A 165 0.70 -11.98 4.17
C ALA A 165 0.35 -10.75 3.33
N ALA A 166 -0.71 -10.04 3.72
CA ALA A 166 -1.15 -8.82 3.06
C ALA A 166 -0.63 -7.60 3.79
N THR A 167 -0.17 -6.61 3.02
CA THR A 167 0.23 -5.29 3.52
C THR A 167 -0.59 -4.23 2.79
N VAL A 168 -1.24 -3.37 3.55
CA VAL A 168 -1.86 -2.15 3.05
C VAL A 168 -0.85 -1.04 3.16
N PHE A 169 -0.69 -0.28 2.09
CA PHE A 169 0.23 0.86 2.05
C PHE A 169 -0.56 2.16 1.89
N ARG A 170 0.01 3.22 2.46
CA ARG A 170 -0.48 4.58 2.35
C ARG A 170 0.71 5.46 1.96
N ASP A 171 0.65 6.08 0.78
CA ASP A 171 1.80 6.80 0.17
C ASP A 171 3.06 5.92 0.05
N GLY A 172 2.87 4.65 -0.35
CA GLY A 172 3.96 3.67 -0.47
C GLY A 172 4.52 3.14 0.85
N GLN A 173 4.12 3.69 2.01
CA GLN A 173 4.58 3.24 3.32
C GLN A 173 3.63 2.18 3.92
N PRO A 174 4.12 1.13 4.57
CA PRO A 174 3.28 0.13 5.24
C PRO A 174 2.39 0.78 6.31
N TYR A 175 1.10 0.51 6.22
CA TYR A 175 0.07 1.09 7.08
C TYR A 175 -0.58 0.02 7.98
N ALA A 176 -0.94 -1.13 7.40
CA ALA A 176 -1.50 -2.27 8.13
C ALA A 176 -1.01 -3.58 7.51
N ARG A 177 -0.91 -4.63 8.34
CA ARG A 177 -0.56 -5.98 7.88
C ARG A 177 -1.53 -7.00 8.46
N THR A 178 -1.79 -8.05 7.71
CA THR A 178 -2.61 -9.17 8.15
C THR A 178 -2.18 -10.45 7.42
N SER A 179 -2.45 -11.60 8.02
CA SER A 179 -2.22 -12.91 7.38
C SER A 179 -3.56 -13.58 7.10
N LEU A 180 -3.67 -14.24 5.94
CA LEU A 180 -4.91 -14.88 5.49
C LEU A 180 -4.66 -16.36 5.19
N ALA A 181 -5.42 -17.23 5.82
CA ALA A 181 -5.44 -18.65 5.50
C ALA A 181 -6.13 -18.92 4.15
N PRO A 182 -5.90 -20.09 3.52
CA PRO A 182 -6.62 -20.52 2.32
C PRO A 182 -8.15 -20.40 2.47
N HIS A 183 -8.81 -19.90 1.43
CA HIS A 183 -10.26 -19.70 1.33
C HIS A 183 -10.88 -18.81 2.42
N THR A 184 -10.06 -17.95 3.05
CA THR A 184 -10.55 -16.98 4.03
C THR A 184 -10.64 -15.58 3.44
N THR A 185 -11.50 -14.77 4.06
CA THR A 185 -11.68 -13.36 3.73
C THR A 185 -11.46 -12.52 4.97
N VAL A 186 -10.70 -11.43 4.83
CA VAL A 186 -10.56 -10.39 5.85
C VAL A 186 -11.20 -9.10 5.34
N THR A 187 -11.84 -8.36 6.24
CA THR A 187 -12.36 -7.02 5.96
C THR A 187 -11.52 -6.01 6.72
N LEU A 188 -11.02 -4.99 6.02
CA LEU A 188 -10.17 -3.95 6.57
C LEU A 188 -10.90 -2.61 6.43
N ALA A 189 -11.27 -2.02 7.57
CA ALA A 189 -11.90 -0.72 7.65
C ALA A 189 -10.92 0.28 8.26
N PHE A 190 -10.67 1.40 7.57
CA PHE A 190 -9.76 2.43 8.04
C PHE A 190 -10.56 3.65 8.49
N LYS A 191 -10.50 3.96 9.79
CA LYS A 191 -11.02 5.21 10.30
C LYS A 191 -10.09 6.34 9.86
N PRO A 192 -10.60 7.54 9.53
CA PRO A 192 -9.78 8.72 9.29
C PRO A 192 -9.27 9.22 10.65
N THR A 193 -8.35 8.47 11.24
CA THR A 193 -7.77 8.72 12.56
C THR A 193 -6.26 8.51 12.46
N ILE A 194 -5.50 9.38 13.12
CA ILE A 194 -4.07 9.21 13.32
C ILE A 194 -3.77 9.09 14.80
N TRP A 195 -2.67 8.41 15.11
CA TRP A 195 -2.09 8.35 16.44
C TRP A 195 -0.74 9.05 16.37
N ILE A 196 -0.47 9.98 17.29
CA ILE A 196 0.77 10.74 17.29
C ILE A 196 1.45 10.67 18.66
N GLY A 197 2.78 10.54 18.66
CA GLY A 197 3.59 10.53 19.87
C GLY A 197 5.00 11.04 19.60
N ALA A 198 5.74 11.32 20.68
CA ALA A 198 7.15 11.69 20.64
C ALA A 198 8.01 10.53 21.11
N ALA A 199 9.14 10.27 20.46
CA ALA A 199 10.08 9.21 20.81
C ALA A 199 11.51 9.74 20.92
N ALA A 200 12.27 9.22 21.87
CA ALA A 200 13.67 9.60 22.05
C ALA A 200 14.60 9.00 20.98
N ARG A 201 14.14 7.98 20.26
CA ARG A 201 14.88 7.30 19.19
C ARG A 201 13.93 6.91 18.06
N THR A 202 14.46 6.88 16.84
CA THR A 202 13.78 6.36 15.65
C THR A 202 13.70 4.84 15.61
N GLU A 203 14.38 4.15 16.53
CA GLU A 203 14.39 2.69 16.68
C GLU A 203 13.89 2.31 18.07
N ALA A 204 12.60 2.08 18.22
CA ALA A 204 12.07 1.40 19.40
C ALA A 204 11.66 0.00 19.00
N SER A 205 12.54 -0.93 19.31
CA SER A 205 12.12 -2.30 19.56
C SER A 205 11.34 -2.31 20.87
N GLY A 206 10.06 -2.66 20.82
CA GLY A 206 9.18 -2.70 21.99
C GLY A 206 8.55 -1.34 22.33
N GLY A 207 7.29 -1.39 22.78
CA GLY A 207 6.42 -0.23 23.02
C GLY A 207 6.82 0.72 24.17
N GLU A 208 8.11 0.81 24.53
CA GLU A 208 8.60 1.60 25.66
C GLU A 208 9.24 2.95 25.29
N ALA A 209 9.49 3.27 24.01
CA ALA A 209 10.21 4.51 23.66
C ALA A 209 9.37 5.66 23.11
N VAL A 210 8.05 5.50 22.97
CA VAL A 210 7.14 6.56 22.50
C VAL A 210 6.32 7.08 23.69
N SER A 211 6.17 8.39 23.82
CA SER A 211 5.23 9.01 24.75
C SER A 211 3.83 8.42 24.56
N THR A 212 2.94 8.58 25.54
CA THR A 212 1.53 8.23 25.38
C THR A 212 1.00 8.77 24.04
N LEU A 213 0.46 7.87 23.22
CA LEU A 213 -0.06 8.22 21.92
C LEU A 213 -1.34 9.03 22.07
N THR A 214 -1.42 10.12 21.32
CA THR A 214 -2.63 10.93 21.20
C THR A 214 -3.39 10.48 19.96
N GLU A 215 -4.64 10.03 20.15
CA GLU A 215 -5.57 9.75 19.05
C GLU A 215 -6.18 11.06 18.54
N ILE A 216 -6.11 11.30 17.23
CA ILE A 216 -6.67 12.47 16.56
C ILE A 216 -7.58 12.00 15.43
N SER A 217 -8.88 12.30 15.54
CA SER A 217 -9.82 12.08 14.44
C SER A 217 -9.69 13.18 13.38
N LEU A 218 -9.56 12.76 12.13
CA LEU A 218 -9.55 13.61 10.94
C LEU A 218 -10.92 13.64 10.23
N MET A 219 -11.96 13.08 10.86
CA MET A 219 -13.30 13.06 10.28
C MET A 219 -13.81 14.49 10.04
N GLY A 220 -14.11 14.81 8.78
CA GLY A 220 -14.60 16.12 8.37
C GLY A 220 -13.54 17.22 8.36
N VAL A 221 -12.27 16.92 8.64
CA VAL A 221 -11.17 17.90 8.61
C VAL A 221 -10.62 18.01 7.19
N ALA A 222 -10.58 19.21 6.63
CA ALA A 222 -9.88 19.51 5.38
C ALA A 222 -8.42 19.90 5.64
N SER A 223 -8.18 20.67 6.71
CA SER A 223 -6.82 21.02 7.15
C SER A 223 -6.75 21.34 8.64
N ALA A 224 -5.60 21.11 9.27
CA ALA A 224 -5.36 21.52 10.65
C ALA A 224 -3.87 21.61 11.01
N ASP A 225 -3.56 22.39 12.05
CA ASP A 225 -2.28 22.33 12.74
C ASP A 225 -2.33 21.30 13.86
N ILE A 226 -1.30 20.46 13.97
CA ILE A 226 -1.07 19.58 15.12
C ILE A 226 0.02 20.23 15.98
N VAL A 227 -0.39 20.80 17.11
CA VAL A 227 0.50 21.55 18.00
C VAL A 227 1.03 20.65 19.11
N MET A 228 2.35 20.48 19.16
CA MET A 228 3.05 19.81 20.26
C MET A 228 3.47 20.82 21.33
N THR A 229 3.16 20.51 22.59
CA THR A 229 3.60 21.27 23.77
C THR A 229 4.17 20.32 24.83
N GLY A 230 4.76 20.84 25.90
CA GLY A 230 5.41 20.03 26.93
C GLY A 230 6.92 19.90 26.71
N GLY A 231 7.52 18.82 27.17
CA GLY A 231 8.97 18.63 27.17
C GLY A 231 9.67 19.40 28.29
N GLY A 232 10.99 19.59 28.14
CA GLY A 232 11.88 20.17 29.14
C GLY A 232 12.81 19.14 29.78
N GLN A 233 13.71 19.60 30.65
CA GLN A 233 14.65 18.76 31.40
C GLN A 233 14.51 19.00 32.91
N GLY A 234 14.88 18.00 33.71
CA GLY A 234 14.88 18.09 35.16
C GLY A 234 13.49 18.02 35.80
N ALA A 235 13.36 18.56 37.01
CA ALA A 235 12.15 18.43 37.83
C ALA A 235 10.91 19.12 37.22
N ASP A 236 11.10 20.06 36.30
CA ASP A 236 10.03 20.83 35.64
C ASP A 236 9.61 20.25 34.28
N ALA A 237 10.16 19.09 33.89
CA ALA A 237 9.80 18.42 32.64
C ALA A 237 8.31 18.05 32.61
N ARG A 238 7.65 18.36 31.50
CA ARG A 238 6.23 18.06 31.28
C ARG A 238 6.07 17.00 30.19
N PRO A 239 5.04 16.15 30.27
CA PRO A 239 4.75 15.20 29.19
C PRO A 239 4.46 15.96 27.90
N PHE A 240 4.83 15.36 26.76
CA PHE A 240 4.42 15.88 25.46
C PHE A 240 2.91 15.73 25.28
N VAL A 241 2.28 16.80 24.79
CA VAL A 241 0.85 16.85 24.51
C VAL A 241 0.64 17.36 23.10
N PHE A 242 -0.21 16.66 22.34
CA PHE A 242 -0.57 17.00 20.98
C PHE A 242 -2.03 17.46 20.94
N THR A 243 -2.29 18.58 20.27
CA THR A 243 -3.65 19.14 20.13
C THR A 243 -3.88 19.66 18.72
N LEU A 244 -5.13 19.64 18.26
CA LEU A 244 -5.51 20.29 17.01
C LEU A 244 -5.74 21.78 17.22
N ALA A 245 -5.22 22.59 16.30
CA ALA A 245 -5.48 24.02 16.19
C ALA A 245 -5.75 24.39 14.73
N ASN A 246 -6.31 25.58 14.50
CA ASN A 246 -6.54 26.13 13.15
C ASN A 246 -7.27 25.14 12.21
N VAL A 247 -8.27 24.43 12.73
CA VAL A 247 -9.01 23.41 12.00
C VAL A 247 -9.94 24.05 10.97
N ALA A 248 -9.80 23.65 9.72
CA ALA A 248 -10.77 23.90 8.66
C ALA A 248 -11.51 22.60 8.34
N TYR A 249 -12.83 22.69 8.20
CA TYR A 249 -13.69 21.56 7.89
C TYR A 249 -13.96 21.45 6.38
N ALA A 250 -14.14 20.22 5.91
CA ALA A 250 -14.47 19.87 4.52
C ALA A 250 -15.96 20.01 4.21
#